data_AF-A0A3L6ETR6-F1
#
_entry.id   AF-A0A3L6ETR6-F1
#
_cell.length_a   1.000
_cell.length_b   1.000
_cell.length_c   1.000
_cell.angle_alpha   90.00
_cell.angle_beta   90.00
_cell.angle_gamma   90.00
#
_symmetry.space_group_name_H-M   'P 1'
#
loop_
_entity.id
_entity.type
_entity.pdbx_description
1 polymer ?
#
loop_
_entity_poly.entity_id
_entity_poly.type
_entity_poly.pdbx_seq_one_letter_code
_entity_poly.pdbx_strand_id
1 'polypeptide(L)'
;MSEHSLGPNGGLVYCMDYLEKNIDWLEEKLKPFIEDHYLLFDFPGQVELFFLHSNARSVINKLIKKMDLRLTAVHLIDAHLCCDPGKYVSALLLSLSTMLHLELPHINVLSKIDLIENYGNLAFNLDFYTDVQDLSYLQYHLEQDPRSAKYSEPANRKLTKELCDVIDDFGLVNFSTLDIQMHTIKPLAFTAEVQEKYMKDDEFAQLTSRMQ
;
A
#
# COMPACT_ATOMS: atom_id res chain seq x y z
N MET A 1 -1.01 -19.42 -21.77
CA MET A 1 -2.45 -19.06 -21.65
C MET A 1 -3.38 -20.06 -22.35
N SER A 2 -2.97 -20.70 -23.45
CA SER A 2 -3.76 -21.73 -24.16
C SER A 2 -3.80 -23.11 -23.49
N GLU A 3 -2.81 -23.49 -22.68
CA GLU A 3 -2.76 -24.83 -22.05
C GLU A 3 -3.74 -25.02 -20.88
N HIS A 4 -4.16 -23.95 -20.21
CA HIS A 4 -5.03 -24.03 -19.03
C HIS A 4 -6.38 -23.31 -19.19
N SER A 5 -6.66 -22.71 -20.36
CA SER A 5 -7.92 -22.00 -20.63
C SER A 5 -8.28 -20.93 -19.58
N LEU A 6 -7.27 -20.26 -19.02
CA LEU A 6 -7.45 -19.21 -18.01
C LEU A 6 -7.42 -17.82 -18.66
N GLY A 7 -8.30 -16.92 -18.19
CA GLY A 7 -8.22 -15.49 -18.49
C GLY A 7 -7.03 -14.81 -17.80
N PRO A 8 -6.74 -13.53 -18.09
CA PRO A 8 -5.56 -12.82 -17.58
C PRO A 8 -5.40 -12.88 -16.04
N ASN A 9 -6.45 -12.55 -15.29
CA ASN A 9 -6.41 -12.57 -13.82
C ASN A 9 -6.31 -14.01 -13.28
N GLY A 10 -7.02 -14.96 -13.87
CA GLY A 10 -6.93 -16.38 -13.50
C GLY A 10 -5.54 -16.96 -13.75
N GLY A 11 -4.87 -16.51 -14.81
CA GLY A 11 -3.47 -16.87 -15.09
C GLY A 11 -2.51 -16.37 -14.01
N LEU A 12 -2.69 -15.14 -13.52
CA LEU A 12 -1.86 -14.59 -12.44
C LEU A 12 -2.05 -15.35 -11.11
N VAL A 13 -3.30 -15.65 -10.74
CA VAL A 13 -3.60 -16.46 -9.56
C VAL A 13 -2.94 -17.83 -9.68
N TYR A 14 -3.07 -18.47 -10.84
CA TYR A 14 -2.43 -19.76 -11.12
C TYR A 14 -0.89 -19.70 -11.02
N CYS A 15 -0.27 -18.64 -11.54
CA CYS A 15 1.17 -18.43 -11.42
C CYS A 15 1.62 -18.31 -9.95
N MET A 16 0.84 -17.60 -9.12
CA MET A 16 1.13 -17.48 -7.68
C MET A 16 0.93 -18.82 -6.95
N ASP A 17 -0.14 -19.56 -7.24
CA ASP A 17 -0.35 -20.94 -6.76
C ASP A 17 0.84 -21.85 -7.11
N TYR A 18 1.27 -21.78 -8.37
CA TYR A 18 2.36 -22.61 -8.88
C TYR A 18 3.69 -22.23 -8.21
N LEU A 19 3.97 -20.93 -8.07
CA LEU A 19 5.15 -20.44 -7.36
C LEU A 19 5.14 -20.89 -5.89
N GLU A 20 4.00 -20.79 -5.21
CA GLU A 20 3.87 -21.20 -3.82
C GLU A 20 4.21 -22.69 -3.62
N LYS A 21 3.75 -23.55 -4.54
CA LYS A 21 4.02 -25.00 -4.52
C LYS A 21 5.47 -25.34 -4.85
N ASN A 22 6.15 -24.51 -5.62
CA ASN A 22 7.53 -24.71 -6.07
C ASN A 22 8.49 -23.68 -5.47
N ILE A 23 8.22 -23.21 -4.24
CA ILE A 23 8.99 -22.13 -3.62
C ILE A 23 10.48 -22.49 -3.45
N ASP A 24 10.78 -23.77 -3.29
CA ASP A 24 12.15 -24.24 -3.09
C ASP A 24 13.03 -23.94 -4.33
N TRP A 25 12.45 -23.92 -5.53
CA TRP A 25 13.14 -23.45 -6.73
C TRP A 25 13.54 -21.97 -6.62
N LEU A 26 12.64 -21.12 -6.10
CA LEU A 26 12.95 -19.70 -5.90
C LEU A 26 14.04 -19.54 -4.83
N GLU A 27 13.98 -20.33 -3.76
CA GLU A 27 15.00 -20.36 -2.70
C GLU A 27 16.40 -20.60 -3.26
N GLU A 28 16.55 -21.65 -4.06
CA GLU A 28 17.83 -22.01 -4.67
C GLU A 28 18.39 -20.90 -5.57
N LYS A 29 17.50 -20.14 -6.23
CA LYS A 29 17.90 -19.01 -7.09
C LYS A 29 18.27 -17.77 -6.31
N LEU A 30 17.61 -17.52 -5.17
CA LEU A 30 17.88 -16.33 -4.35
C LEU A 30 19.08 -16.49 -3.43
N LYS A 31 19.33 -17.71 -2.93
CA LYS A 31 20.38 -18.03 -1.95
C LYS A 31 21.76 -17.38 -2.22
N PRO A 32 22.28 -17.32 -3.47
CA PRO A 32 23.57 -16.68 -3.74
C PRO A 32 23.60 -15.16 -3.54
N PHE A 33 22.45 -14.50 -3.43
CA PHE A 33 22.33 -13.03 -3.39
C PHE A 33 21.91 -12.49 -2.01
N ILE A 34 21.49 -13.35 -1.08
CA ILE A 34 20.86 -12.94 0.19
C ILE A 34 21.79 -12.12 1.08
N GLU A 35 23.10 -12.44 1.13
CA GLU A 35 24.02 -11.83 2.10
C GLU A 35 24.45 -10.40 1.73
N ASP A 36 24.62 -10.12 0.43
CA ASP A 36 25.29 -8.89 -0.05
C ASP A 36 24.38 -7.95 -0.87
N HIS A 37 23.13 -8.33 -1.13
CA HIS A 37 22.26 -7.59 -2.05
C HIS A 37 20.88 -7.32 -1.46
N TYR A 38 20.30 -6.19 -1.85
CA TYR A 38 18.86 -5.96 -1.68
C TYR A 38 18.09 -6.69 -2.77
N LEU A 39 17.05 -7.42 -2.38
CA LEU A 39 16.14 -8.10 -3.28
C LEU A 39 14.89 -7.23 -3.50
N LEU A 40 14.63 -6.87 -4.76
CA LEU A 40 13.40 -6.17 -5.14
C LEU A 40 12.46 -7.16 -5.81
N PHE A 41 11.28 -7.33 -5.22
CA PHE A 41 10.22 -8.16 -5.77
C PHE A 41 9.15 -7.27 -6.40
N ASP A 42 9.00 -7.35 -7.72
CA ASP A 42 7.89 -6.73 -8.43
C ASP A 42 6.70 -7.70 -8.43
N PHE A 43 5.67 -7.36 -7.65
CA PHE A 43 4.45 -8.15 -7.58
C PHE A 43 3.43 -7.66 -8.61
N PRO A 44 2.52 -8.54 -9.07
CA PRO A 44 1.45 -8.10 -9.97
C PRO A 44 0.55 -7.05 -9.30
N GLY A 45 0.16 -6.02 -10.05
CA GLY A 45 -0.59 -4.86 -9.53
C GLY A 45 -2.09 -5.11 -9.24
N GLN A 46 -2.58 -6.33 -9.39
CA GLN A 46 -3.98 -6.67 -9.13
C GLN A 46 -4.22 -6.86 -7.63
N VAL A 47 -5.08 -6.03 -7.06
CA VAL A 47 -5.44 -6.06 -5.62
C VAL A 47 -6.02 -7.42 -5.22
N GLU A 48 -6.75 -8.09 -6.12
CA GLU A 48 -7.37 -9.39 -5.89
C GLU A 48 -6.37 -10.47 -5.43
N LEU A 49 -5.12 -10.39 -5.89
CA LEU A 49 -4.08 -11.35 -5.52
C LEU A 49 -3.67 -11.27 -4.05
N PHE A 50 -3.87 -10.11 -3.43
CA PHE A 50 -3.49 -9.84 -2.05
C PHE A 50 -4.67 -9.94 -1.07
N PHE A 51 -5.89 -9.68 -1.55
CA PHE A 51 -7.10 -9.67 -0.70
C PHE A 51 -7.93 -10.95 -0.80
N LEU A 52 -8.07 -11.54 -2.00
CA LEU A 52 -8.97 -12.68 -2.21
C LEU A 52 -8.27 -14.03 -2.05
N HIS A 53 -6.96 -14.07 -2.28
CA HIS A 53 -6.17 -15.30 -2.25
C HIS A 53 -5.06 -15.22 -1.20
N SER A 54 -4.91 -16.28 -0.41
CA SER A 54 -3.86 -16.36 0.62
C SER A 54 -2.46 -16.61 0.04
N ASN A 55 -2.35 -16.87 -1.26
CA ASN A 55 -1.14 -17.34 -1.93
C ASN A 55 -0.01 -16.32 -1.84
N ALA A 56 -0.28 -15.04 -2.11
CA ALA A 56 0.73 -13.99 -2.03
C ALA A 56 1.29 -13.87 -0.61
N ARG A 57 0.40 -13.88 0.39
CA ARG A 57 0.79 -13.88 1.81
C ARG A 57 1.56 -15.15 2.20
N SER A 58 1.18 -16.31 1.68
CA SER A 58 1.89 -17.57 1.92
C SER A 58 3.31 -17.53 1.35
N VAL A 59 3.48 -17.04 0.13
CA VAL A 59 4.79 -16.83 -0.49
C VAL A 59 5.65 -15.89 0.35
N ILE A 60 5.11 -14.72 0.73
CA ILE A 60 5.79 -13.75 1.60
C ILE A 60 6.21 -14.41 2.93
N ASN A 61 5.30 -15.12 3.59
CA ASN A 61 5.60 -15.82 4.84
C ASN A 61 6.70 -16.88 4.69
N LYS A 62 6.74 -17.59 3.56
CA LYS A 62 7.82 -18.55 3.28
C LYS A 62 9.15 -17.84 3.04
N LEU A 63 9.17 -16.72 2.32
CA LEU A 63 10.37 -15.90 2.15
C LEU A 63 10.93 -15.43 3.49
N ILE A 64 10.08 -14.97 4.40
CA ILE A 64 10.51 -14.54 5.75
C ILE A 64 10.99 -15.74 6.58
N LYS A 65 10.17 -16.79 6.70
CA LYS A 65 10.45 -17.89 7.66
C LYS A 65 11.50 -18.88 7.18
N LYS A 66 11.55 -19.21 5.88
CA LYS A 66 12.51 -20.18 5.34
C LYS A 66 13.84 -19.52 4.97
N MET A 67 13.80 -18.32 4.38
CA MET A 67 14.98 -17.67 3.83
C MET A 67 15.55 -16.58 4.74
N ASP A 68 14.92 -16.37 5.92
CA ASP A 68 15.29 -15.34 6.90
C ASP A 68 15.38 -13.92 6.30
N LEU A 69 14.51 -13.65 5.32
CA LEU A 69 14.47 -12.36 4.66
C LEU A 69 13.71 -11.33 5.49
N ARG A 70 14.34 -10.17 5.67
CA ARG A 70 13.70 -8.96 6.18
C ARG A 70 12.99 -8.25 5.02
N LEU A 71 11.66 -8.29 5.02
CA LEU A 71 10.85 -7.71 3.94
C LEU A 71 10.16 -6.43 4.42
N THR A 72 10.09 -5.44 3.53
CA THR A 72 9.28 -4.23 3.67
C THR A 72 8.45 -4.09 2.40
N ALA A 73 7.16 -3.84 2.55
CA ALA A 73 6.26 -3.61 1.44
C ALA A 73 6.26 -2.13 1.05
N VAL A 74 6.56 -1.85 -0.22
CA VAL A 74 6.48 -0.51 -0.79
C VAL A 74 5.19 -0.42 -1.59
N HIS A 75 4.23 0.36 -1.10
CA HIS A 75 2.91 0.49 -1.70
C HIS A 75 2.82 1.81 -2.48
N LEU A 76 2.83 1.71 -3.80
CA LEU A 76 2.79 2.88 -4.69
C LEU A 76 1.35 3.30 -4.97
N ILE A 77 1.01 4.55 -4.61
CA ILE A 77 -0.25 5.20 -4.92
C ILE A 77 -0.01 6.30 -5.95
N ASP A 78 -0.84 6.38 -6.98
CA ASP A 78 -0.73 7.42 -8.00
C ASP A 78 -1.19 8.78 -7.43
N ALA A 79 -0.32 9.80 -7.48
CA ALA A 79 -0.63 11.14 -7.00
C ALA A 79 -1.82 11.80 -7.70
N HIS A 80 -2.22 11.33 -8.89
CA HIS A 80 -3.44 11.78 -9.55
C HIS A 80 -4.70 11.57 -8.67
N LEU A 81 -4.70 10.58 -7.77
CA LEU A 81 -5.83 10.32 -6.88
C LEU A 81 -6.06 11.46 -5.89
N CYS A 82 -5.05 12.28 -5.56
CA CYS A 82 -5.19 13.46 -4.71
C CYS A 82 -6.03 14.58 -5.35
N CYS A 83 -6.22 14.55 -6.68
CA CYS A 83 -6.98 15.57 -7.41
C CYS A 83 -8.50 15.45 -7.21
N ASP A 84 -8.98 14.30 -6.74
CA ASP A 84 -10.39 14.06 -6.43
C ASP A 84 -10.47 13.55 -4.99
N PRO A 85 -11.14 14.28 -4.08
CA PRO A 85 -11.23 13.88 -2.69
C PRO A 85 -11.80 12.46 -2.47
N GLY A 86 -12.79 12.03 -3.26
CA GLY A 86 -13.39 10.70 -3.15
C GLY A 86 -12.44 9.59 -3.57
N LYS A 87 -11.65 9.83 -4.63
CA LYS A 87 -10.55 8.94 -5.03
C LYS A 87 -9.45 8.88 -3.98
N TYR A 88 -9.11 10.01 -3.36
CA TYR A 88 -8.10 10.07 -2.31
C TYR A 88 -8.54 9.27 -1.07
N VAL A 89 -9.78 9.43 -0.58
CA VAL A 89 -10.31 8.58 0.53
C VAL A 89 -10.27 7.10 0.16
N SER A 90 -10.61 6.75 -1.08
CA SER A 90 -10.54 5.36 -1.56
C SER A 90 -9.10 4.82 -1.53
N ALA A 91 -8.12 5.65 -1.87
CA ALA A 91 -6.70 5.29 -1.82
C ALA A 91 -6.19 5.11 -0.38
N LEU A 92 -6.66 5.92 0.57
CA LEU A 92 -6.36 5.77 2.00
C LEU A 92 -6.90 4.45 2.54
N LEU A 93 -8.17 4.13 2.25
CA LEU A 93 -8.78 2.86 2.65
C LEU A 93 -8.06 1.66 2.05
N LEU A 94 -7.69 1.74 0.77
CA LEU A 94 -6.91 0.68 0.11
C LEU A 94 -5.55 0.51 0.80
N SER A 95 -4.86 1.60 1.10
CA SER A 95 -3.55 1.56 1.78
C SER A 95 -3.67 0.94 3.17
N LEU A 96 -4.62 1.41 3.98
CA LEU A 96 -4.89 0.84 5.30
C LEU A 96 -5.22 -0.66 5.21
N SER A 97 -6.10 -1.04 4.29
CA SER A 97 -6.48 -2.43 4.10
C SER A 97 -5.30 -3.31 3.70
N THR A 98 -4.45 -2.85 2.77
CA THR A 98 -3.24 -3.56 2.34
C THR A 98 -2.25 -3.72 3.49
N MET A 99 -2.09 -2.68 4.32
CA MET A 99 -1.24 -2.72 5.52
C MET A 99 -1.69 -3.81 6.49
N LEU A 100 -2.99 -3.88 6.76
CA LEU A 100 -3.57 -4.89 7.67
C LEU A 100 -3.49 -6.31 7.09
N HIS A 101 -3.68 -6.49 5.78
CA HIS A 101 -3.71 -7.82 5.16
C HIS A 101 -2.32 -8.45 4.98
N LEU A 102 -1.30 -7.65 4.63
CA LEU A 102 0.04 -8.16 4.39
C LEU A 102 0.86 -8.35 5.67
N GLU A 103 0.53 -7.63 6.75
CA GLU A 103 1.24 -7.70 8.04
C GLU A 103 2.77 -7.50 7.90
N LEU A 104 3.17 -6.66 6.93
CA LEU A 104 4.55 -6.25 6.71
C LEU A 104 4.75 -4.79 7.13
N PRO A 105 5.98 -4.40 7.54
CA PRO A 105 6.37 -2.99 7.54
C PRO A 105 6.05 -2.40 6.18
N HIS A 106 5.33 -1.28 6.17
CA HIS A 106 4.84 -0.67 4.94
C HIS A 106 5.37 0.74 4.78
N ILE A 107 5.76 1.05 3.55
CA ILE A 107 6.04 2.41 3.10
C ILE A 107 5.03 2.71 2.01
N ASN A 108 4.02 3.52 2.31
CA ASN A 108 3.17 4.03 1.25
C ASN A 108 3.90 5.19 0.57
N VAL A 109 3.84 5.22 -0.76
CA VAL A 109 4.54 6.21 -1.57
C VAL A 109 3.54 6.87 -2.50
N LEU A 110 3.46 8.19 -2.47
CA LEU A 110 2.83 8.94 -3.55
C LEU A 110 3.79 8.98 -4.73
N SER A 111 3.43 8.23 -5.78
CA SER A 111 4.15 8.12 -7.03
C SER A 111 3.69 9.16 -8.04
N LYS A 112 4.53 9.46 -9.02
CA LYS A 112 4.26 10.43 -10.10
C LYS A 112 3.93 11.84 -9.60
N ILE A 113 4.55 12.24 -8.48
CA ILE A 113 4.36 13.57 -7.90
C ILE A 113 4.82 14.69 -8.85
N ASP A 114 5.76 14.38 -9.75
CA ASP A 114 6.24 15.26 -10.82
C ASP A 114 5.13 15.64 -11.81
N LEU A 115 4.06 14.83 -11.91
CA LEU A 115 2.93 15.09 -12.79
C LEU A 115 1.81 15.87 -12.11
N ILE A 116 1.88 16.14 -10.79
CA ILE A 116 0.83 16.89 -10.06
C ILE A 116 0.59 18.26 -10.69
N GLU A 117 1.65 18.96 -11.10
CA GLU A 117 1.55 20.26 -11.75
C GLU A 117 0.72 20.22 -13.04
N ASN A 118 0.68 19.06 -13.72
CA ASN A 118 -0.09 18.85 -14.94
C ASN A 118 -1.55 18.47 -14.69
N TYR A 119 -1.91 18.05 -13.47
CA TYR A 119 -3.27 17.63 -13.12
C TYR A 119 -4.19 18.77 -12.68
N GLY A 120 -3.63 19.97 -12.45
CA GLY A 120 -4.35 21.17 -12.04
C GLY A 120 -4.10 21.53 -10.58
N ASN A 121 -4.89 22.47 -10.06
CA ASN A 121 -4.73 22.92 -8.67
C ASN A 121 -5.33 21.87 -7.72
N LEU A 122 -4.49 21.32 -6.85
CA LEU A 122 -4.93 20.54 -5.69
C LEU A 122 -5.73 21.44 -4.73
N ALA A 123 -6.65 20.84 -3.98
CA ALA A 123 -7.42 21.56 -2.97
C ALA A 123 -6.56 22.00 -1.79
N PHE A 124 -5.50 21.22 -1.48
CA PHE A 124 -4.58 21.44 -0.39
C PHE A 124 -3.12 21.35 -0.85
N ASN A 125 -2.17 21.73 0.01
CA ASN A 125 -0.75 21.51 -0.23
C ASN A 125 -0.40 20.01 -0.20
N LEU A 126 0.76 19.64 -0.71
CA LEU A 126 1.19 18.25 -0.74
C LEU A 126 1.32 17.64 0.67
N ASP A 127 1.76 18.43 1.65
CA ASP A 127 1.93 18.01 3.05
C ASP A 127 0.63 17.47 3.66
N PHE A 128 -0.52 18.08 3.32
CA PHE A 128 -1.83 17.59 3.73
C PHE A 128 -2.08 16.15 3.27
N TYR A 129 -1.70 15.83 2.03
CA TYR A 129 -1.89 14.50 1.45
C TYR A 129 -0.81 13.50 1.89
N THR A 130 0.40 13.95 2.21
CA THR A 130 1.46 13.04 2.68
C THR A 130 1.29 12.65 4.13
N ASP A 131 0.95 13.63 4.98
CA ASP A 131 0.79 13.41 6.41
C ASP A 131 -0.64 12.95 6.77
N VAL A 132 -1.54 12.92 5.79
CA VAL A 132 -2.97 12.57 5.98
C VAL A 132 -3.57 13.45 7.10
N GLN A 133 -3.39 14.76 6.97
CA GLN A 133 -3.85 15.70 8.01
C GLN A 133 -5.36 15.86 7.94
N ASP A 134 -6.02 15.79 9.11
CA ASP A 134 -7.42 16.15 9.36
C ASP A 134 -8.37 15.98 8.14
N LEU A 135 -8.85 14.75 7.95
CA LEU A 135 -9.73 14.40 6.84
C LEU A 135 -11.10 15.14 6.88
N SER A 136 -11.42 15.84 7.97
CA SER A 136 -12.65 16.64 8.05
C SER A 136 -12.64 17.81 7.05
N TYR A 137 -11.47 18.38 6.74
CA TYR A 137 -11.35 19.42 5.69
C TYR A 137 -11.68 18.87 4.31
N LEU A 138 -11.23 17.64 4.03
CA LEU A 138 -11.51 16.97 2.78
C LEU A 138 -13.02 16.70 2.62
N GLN A 139 -13.68 16.28 3.71
CA GLN A 139 -15.12 16.10 3.76
C GLN A 139 -15.86 17.40 3.44
N TYR A 140 -15.45 18.53 4.03
CA TYR A 140 -16.07 19.83 3.75
C TYR A 140 -15.98 20.21 2.26
N HIS A 141 -14.84 19.98 1.63
CA HIS A 141 -14.66 20.24 0.19
C HIS A 141 -15.51 19.30 -0.69
N LEU A 142 -15.64 18.02 -0.31
CA LEU A 142 -16.52 17.06 -1.00
C LEU A 142 -17.98 17.51 -1.01
N GLU A 143 -18.46 18.06 0.11
CA GLU A 143 -19.83 18.51 0.25
C GLU A 143 -20.15 19.74 -0.62
N GLN A 144 -19.15 20.57 -0.92
CA GLN A 144 -19.32 21.81 -1.67
C GLN A 144 -19.07 21.70 -3.18
N ASP A 145 -18.35 20.68 -3.63
CA ASP A 145 -18.06 20.52 -5.04
C ASP A 145 -19.31 20.10 -5.84
N PRO A 146 -19.79 20.91 -6.81
CA PRO A 146 -20.96 20.59 -7.62
C PRO A 146 -20.82 19.29 -8.42
N ARG A 147 -19.58 18.86 -8.74
CA ARG A 147 -19.30 17.58 -9.41
C ARG A 147 -19.43 16.38 -8.48
N SER A 148 -19.45 16.64 -7.19
CA SER A 148 -19.49 15.69 -6.09
C SER A 148 -20.85 15.66 -5.39
N ALA A 149 -21.92 16.17 -6.02
CA ALA A 149 -23.27 16.29 -5.44
C ALA A 149 -23.81 14.98 -4.82
N LYS A 150 -23.36 13.81 -5.30
CA LYS A 150 -23.68 12.51 -4.69
C LYS A 150 -23.19 12.39 -3.24
N TYR A 151 -22.08 13.03 -2.88
CA TYR A 151 -21.52 13.03 -1.53
C TYR A 151 -22.23 14.01 -0.59
N SER A 152 -22.94 15.00 -1.13
CA SER A 152 -23.77 15.93 -0.36
C SER A 152 -25.06 15.27 0.17
N GLU A 153 -25.46 14.11 -0.37
CA GLU A 153 -26.59 13.32 0.13
C GLU A 153 -26.33 12.85 1.58
N PRO A 154 -27.30 12.94 2.51
CA PRO A 154 -27.07 12.65 3.92
C PRO A 154 -26.47 11.27 4.22
N ALA A 155 -26.87 10.25 3.44
CA ALA A 155 -26.36 8.89 3.59
C ALA A 155 -24.87 8.78 3.19
N ASN A 156 -24.49 9.38 2.05
CA ASN A 156 -23.12 9.33 1.53
C ASN A 156 -22.18 10.22 2.35
N ARG A 157 -22.69 11.35 2.84
CA ARG A 157 -21.98 12.20 3.80
C ARG A 157 -21.63 11.44 5.07
N LYS A 158 -22.63 10.79 5.68
CA LYS A 158 -22.40 9.97 6.88
C LYS A 158 -21.40 8.86 6.60
N LEU A 159 -21.56 8.12 5.50
CA LEU A 159 -20.63 7.06 5.13
C LEU A 159 -19.19 7.57 4.97
N THR A 160 -19.00 8.67 4.22
CA THR A 160 -17.67 9.25 3.97
C THR A 160 -17.02 9.66 5.29
N LYS A 161 -17.79 10.25 6.21
CA LYS A 161 -17.30 10.59 7.54
C LYS A 161 -16.81 9.37 8.31
N GLU A 162 -17.64 8.33 8.44
CA GLU A 162 -17.26 7.12 9.18
C GLU A 162 -16.01 6.45 8.57
N LEU A 163 -15.85 6.52 7.24
CA LEU A 163 -14.65 6.02 6.57
C LEU A 163 -13.40 6.84 6.91
N CYS A 164 -13.53 8.17 6.99
CA CYS A 164 -12.43 9.06 7.40
C CYS A 164 -12.07 8.84 8.87
N ASP A 165 -13.08 8.76 9.74
CA ASP A 165 -12.91 8.50 11.17
C ASP A 165 -12.14 7.18 11.38
N VAL A 166 -12.46 6.12 10.61
CA VAL A 166 -11.70 4.85 10.66
C VAL A 166 -10.23 5.04 10.25
N ILE A 167 -9.94 5.83 9.21
CA ILE A 167 -8.54 6.06 8.79
C ILE A 167 -7.77 6.81 9.88
N ASP A 168 -8.38 7.88 10.41
CA ASP A 168 -7.79 8.73 11.45
C ASP A 168 -7.58 7.96 12.76
N ASP A 169 -8.54 7.11 13.16
CA ASP A 169 -8.47 6.29 14.37
C ASP A 169 -7.31 5.28 14.33
N PHE A 170 -7.02 4.70 13.16
CA PHE A 170 -5.88 3.81 13.00
C PHE A 170 -4.56 4.59 12.99
N GLY A 171 -4.53 5.78 12.37
CA GLY A 171 -3.33 6.64 12.33
C GLY A 171 -2.11 6.00 11.66
N LEU A 172 -2.30 4.91 10.90
CA LEU A 172 -1.21 4.13 10.29
C LEU A 172 -0.78 4.66 8.92
N VAL A 173 -1.67 5.35 8.21
CA VAL A 173 -1.43 5.73 6.83
C VAL A 173 -0.71 7.08 6.79
N ASN A 174 0.53 7.06 6.31
CA ASN A 174 1.27 8.22 5.84
C ASN A 174 1.89 7.88 4.49
N PHE A 175 2.27 8.90 3.74
CA PHE A 175 2.97 8.73 2.47
C PHE A 175 4.32 9.41 2.46
N SER A 176 5.32 8.68 1.97
CA SER A 176 6.57 9.27 1.51
C SER A 176 6.41 9.74 0.06
N THR A 177 7.11 10.80 -0.33
CA THR A 177 7.20 11.21 -1.73
C THR A 177 8.42 10.57 -2.38
N LEU A 178 8.27 10.14 -3.64
CA LEU A 178 9.39 9.66 -4.44
C LEU A 178 9.50 10.47 -5.73
N ASP A 179 10.50 11.34 -5.78
CA ASP A 179 10.87 12.08 -6.98
C ASP A 179 11.99 11.33 -7.72
N ILE A 180 11.76 10.98 -8.98
CA ILE A 180 12.70 10.25 -9.84
C ILE A 180 13.93 11.13 -10.19
N GLN A 181 13.81 12.45 -10.07
CA GLN A 181 14.93 13.37 -10.25
C GLN A 181 15.95 13.27 -9.12
N MET A 182 15.55 12.77 -7.95
CA MET A 182 16.47 12.28 -6.92
C MET A 182 16.92 10.87 -7.33
N HIS A 183 18.04 10.78 -8.06
CA HIS A 183 18.63 9.52 -8.60
C HIS A 183 19.12 8.51 -7.55
N THR A 184 18.48 8.39 -6.39
CA THR A 184 18.95 7.55 -5.30
C THR A 184 17.79 6.73 -4.73
N ILE A 185 17.88 5.40 -4.79
CA ILE A 185 16.97 4.45 -4.11
C ILE A 185 17.26 4.37 -2.60
N LYS A 186 18.42 4.86 -2.16
CA LYS A 186 18.88 4.87 -0.76
C LYS A 186 17.91 5.50 0.25
N PRO A 187 17.17 6.58 -0.05
CA PRO A 187 16.19 7.14 0.88
C PRO A 187 15.11 6.10 1.22
N LEU A 188 14.64 5.33 0.24
CA LEU A 188 13.60 4.33 0.48
C LEU A 188 14.13 3.12 1.27
N ALA A 189 15.34 2.66 0.95
CA ALA A 189 16.01 1.60 1.71
C ALA A 189 16.30 2.02 3.15
N PHE A 190 16.73 3.27 3.36
CA PHE A 190 16.93 3.84 4.68
C PHE A 190 15.61 3.97 5.46
N THR A 191 14.54 4.46 4.83
CA THR A 191 13.21 4.52 5.44
C THR A 191 12.71 3.12 5.82
N ALA A 192 12.96 2.11 4.98
CA ALA A 192 12.65 0.72 5.29
C ALA A 192 13.44 0.20 6.50
N GLU A 193 14.73 0.49 6.57
CA GLU A 193 15.57 0.14 7.72
C GLU A 193 15.11 0.82 9.02
N VAL A 194 14.69 2.07 8.95
CA VAL A 194 14.16 2.82 10.11
C VAL A 194 12.82 2.24 10.56
N GLN A 195 11.87 2.03 9.63
CA GLN A 195 10.56 1.43 9.94
C GLN A 195 10.70 0.04 10.56
N GLU A 196 11.66 -0.76 10.09
CA GLU A 196 11.92 -2.06 10.69
C GLU A 196 12.49 -1.96 12.10
N LYS A 197 13.36 -0.98 12.37
CA LYS A 197 13.91 -0.77 13.71
C LYS A 197 12.82 -0.39 14.71
N TYR A 198 11.87 0.47 14.32
CA TYR A 198 10.69 0.79 15.14
C TYR A 198 9.82 -0.43 15.42
N MET A 199 9.64 -1.34 14.45
CA MET A 199 8.90 -2.59 14.65
C MET A 199 9.59 -3.58 15.62
N LYS A 200 10.92 -3.51 15.78
CA LYS A 200 11.66 -4.35 16.75
C LYS A 200 11.61 -3.81 18.19
N ASP A 201 11.29 -2.52 18.37
CA ASP A 201 11.45 -1.79 19.63
C ASP A 201 10.13 -1.53 20.41
N ASP A 202 9.11 -2.39 20.28
CA ASP A 202 7.76 -2.33 20.92
C ASP A 202 6.73 -1.35 20.30
N GLU A 203 5.64 -1.90 19.73
CA GLU A 203 4.25 -1.39 19.91
C GLU A 203 3.18 -2.31 19.26
N PHE A 204 3.51 -3.06 18.21
CA PHE A 204 2.53 -3.91 17.49
C PHE A 204 2.09 -5.17 18.28
N ALA A 205 2.99 -5.75 19.07
CA ALA A 205 2.68 -6.92 19.92
C ALA A 205 1.71 -6.56 21.06
N GLN A 206 1.73 -5.31 21.54
CA GLN A 206 0.82 -4.82 22.57
C GLN A 206 -0.57 -4.45 22.03
N LEU A 207 -0.64 -3.98 20.77
CA LEU A 207 -1.91 -3.70 20.08
C LEU A 207 -2.67 -4.99 19.73
N THR A 208 -1.96 -6.03 19.26
CA THR A 208 -2.56 -7.34 18.98
C THR A 208 -2.97 -8.10 20.24
N SER A 209 -2.24 -7.96 21.36
CA SER A 209 -2.66 -8.54 22.65
C SER A 209 -3.88 -7.85 23.27
N ARG A 210 -4.18 -6.61 22.87
CA ARG A 210 -5.39 -5.87 23.29
C ARG A 210 -6.64 -6.23 22.50
N MET A 211 -6.48 -7.01 21.42
CA MET A 211 -7.58 -7.49 20.56
C MET A 211 -7.95 -8.97 20.80
N GLN A 212 -7.43 -9.59 21.86
CA GLN A 212 -7.90 -10.88 22.42
C GLN A 212 -8.60 -10.65 23.76
#